data_AF-A0A9N9J2S9-F1
#
_entry.id   AF-A0A9N9J2S9-F1
#
_cell.length_a   1.000
_cell.length_b   1.000
_cell.length_c   1.000
_cell.angle_alpha   90.00
_cell.angle_beta   90.00
_cell.angle_gamma   90.00
#
_symmetry.space_group_name_H-M   'P 1'
#
loop_
_entity.id
_entity.type
_entity.pdbx_description
1 polymer ?
#
loop_
_entity_poly.entity_id
_entity_poly.type
_entity_poly.pdbx_seq_one_letter_code
_entity_poly.pdbx_strand_id
1 'polypeptide(L)'
;DDLNDLINVVQQSTVDGYNQAETVYDSSGNKKIIFYKWSKFLSQFFTPIPSILKQHHFILSSKNIEKVEIRTFNDSTSKEINIAQTNSISCIKDTFPDEIPAREISLEQQWTYMKK
;
A
#
# COMPACT_ATOMS: atom_id res chain seq x y z
N ASP A 1 8.45 29.14 -1.68
CA ASP A 1 8.82 27.81 -2.20
C ASP A 1 7.67 27.29 -3.03
N ASP A 2 7.90 27.18 -4.34
CA ASP A 2 6.88 26.75 -5.30
C ASP A 2 6.84 25.21 -5.32
N LEU A 3 5.66 24.64 -5.07
CA LEU A 3 5.44 23.19 -5.11
C LEU A 3 5.87 22.60 -6.46
N ASN A 4 5.79 23.40 -7.53
CA ASN A 4 6.25 23.03 -8.87
C ASN A 4 7.76 22.82 -8.95
N ASP A 5 8.56 23.63 -8.24
CA ASP A 5 10.01 23.46 -8.20
C ASP A 5 10.39 22.13 -7.56
N LEU A 6 9.66 21.72 -6.52
CA LEU A 6 9.91 20.46 -5.82
C LEU A 6 9.51 19.24 -6.67
N ILE A 7 8.40 19.34 -7.42
CA ILE A 7 8.00 18.35 -8.43
C ILE A 7 9.09 18.20 -9.49
N ASN A 8 9.59 19.33 -10.01
CA ASN A 8 10.64 19.34 -11.04
C ASN A 8 11.93 18.69 -10.54
N VAL A 9 12.35 18.98 -9.30
CA VAL A 9 13.54 18.34 -8.69
C VAL A 9 13.38 16.82 -8.61
N VAL A 10 12.22 16.33 -8.18
CA VAL A 10 11.98 14.87 -8.09
C VAL A 10 11.99 14.23 -9.47
N GLN A 11 11.33 14.84 -10.45
CA GLN A 11 11.29 14.30 -11.82
C GLN A 11 12.67 14.31 -12.48
N GLN A 12 13.49 15.32 -12.22
CA GLN A 12 14.86 15.43 -12.74
C GLN A 12 15.88 14.57 -11.98
N SER A 13 15.51 13.99 -10.83
CA SER A 13 16.41 13.17 -10.02
C SER A 13 16.76 11.81 -10.65
N THR A 14 16.04 11.39 -11.70
CA THR A 14 16.29 10.14 -12.42
C THR A 14 16.22 10.35 -13.92
N VAL A 15 17.25 9.89 -14.64
CA VAL A 15 17.38 10.09 -16.10
C VAL A 15 16.28 9.37 -16.88
N ASP A 16 15.86 8.19 -16.42
CA ASP A 16 14.83 7.38 -17.10
C ASP A 16 13.42 7.58 -16.54
N GLY A 17 13.19 8.60 -15.70
CA GLY A 17 11.86 8.92 -15.18
C GLY A 17 11.28 7.91 -14.19
N TYR A 18 12.14 7.15 -13.48
CA TYR A 18 11.71 6.22 -12.42
C TYR A 18 11.02 6.95 -11.27
N ASN A 19 11.43 8.18 -10.98
CA ASN A 19 10.81 9.01 -9.96
C ASN A 19 9.77 9.93 -10.58
N GLN A 20 8.49 9.70 -10.25
CA GLN A 20 7.39 10.58 -10.61
C GLN A 20 6.76 11.16 -9.35
N ALA A 21 6.78 12.49 -9.23
CA ALA A 21 6.06 13.20 -8.19
C ALA A 21 4.63 13.47 -8.64
N GLU A 22 3.68 13.20 -7.74
CA GLU A 22 2.27 13.51 -7.94
C GLU A 22 1.71 14.19 -6.69
N THR A 23 0.98 15.27 -6.88
CA THR A 23 0.36 16.03 -5.78
C THR A 23 -0.96 15.39 -5.37
N VAL A 24 -1.26 15.43 -4.06
CA VAL A 24 -2.53 14.92 -3.53
C VAL A 24 -3.72 15.74 -4.03
N TYR A 25 -3.51 17.03 -4.30
CA TYR A 25 -4.50 17.96 -4.82
C TYR A 25 -4.08 18.50 -6.18
N ASP A 26 -5.05 18.79 -7.03
CA ASP A 26 -4.83 19.52 -8.27
C ASP A 26 -4.63 21.03 -8.03
N SER A 27 -4.31 21.78 -9.08
CA SER A 27 -4.13 23.24 -9.04
C SER A 27 -5.41 24.01 -8.67
N SER A 28 -6.58 23.36 -8.71
CA SER A 28 -7.87 23.91 -8.34
C SER A 28 -8.27 23.55 -6.90
N GLY A 29 -7.42 22.81 -6.17
CA GLY A 29 -7.68 22.38 -4.80
C GLY A 29 -8.51 21.09 -4.69
N ASN A 30 -8.85 20.43 -5.80
CA ASN A 30 -9.56 19.15 -5.75
C ASN A 30 -8.60 18.00 -5.43
N LYS A 31 -9.04 17.06 -4.60
CA LYS A 31 -8.25 15.87 -4.25
C LYS A 31 -8.13 14.93 -5.45
N LYS A 32 -6.91 14.68 -5.90
CA LYS A 32 -6.58 13.75 -7.00
C LYS A 32 -6.27 12.35 -6.50
N ILE A 33 -5.62 12.23 -5.34
CA ILE A 33 -5.19 10.95 -4.77
C ILE A 33 -6.06 10.60 -3.57
N ILE A 34 -6.76 9.46 -3.64
CA ILE A 34 -7.60 8.94 -2.56
C ILE A 34 -6.86 7.83 -1.82
N PHE A 35 -6.87 7.91 -0.49
CA PHE A 35 -6.29 6.89 0.39
C PHE A 35 -7.43 6.05 0.98
N TYR A 36 -7.21 4.74 1.13
CA TYR A 36 -8.23 3.79 1.58
C TYR A 36 -7.73 2.94 2.75
N LYS A 37 -8.63 2.58 3.67
CA LYS A 37 -8.35 1.70 4.83
C LYS A 37 -8.32 0.22 4.43
N TRP A 38 -7.41 -0.14 3.53
CA TRP A 38 -7.28 -1.51 3.02
C TRP A 38 -7.12 -2.56 4.11
N SER A 39 -6.33 -2.28 5.15
CA SER A 39 -6.12 -3.23 6.25
C SER A 39 -7.42 -3.62 6.96
N LYS A 40 -8.26 -2.62 7.31
CA LYS A 40 -9.57 -2.83 7.96
C LYS A 40 -10.56 -3.55 7.05
N PHE A 41 -10.51 -3.26 5.75
CA PHE A 41 -11.37 -3.91 4.77
C PHE A 41 -10.97 -5.38 4.57
N LEU A 42 -9.70 -5.63 4.28
CA LEU A 42 -9.16 -6.97 4.03
C LEU A 42 -9.22 -7.87 5.29
N SER A 43 -9.16 -7.29 6.50
CA SER A 43 -9.28 -8.06 7.75
C SER A 43 -10.66 -8.71 7.96
N GLN A 44 -11.66 -8.35 7.16
CA GLN A 44 -12.98 -9.01 7.18
C GLN A 44 -12.98 -10.32 6.38
N PHE A 45 -12.04 -10.46 5.46
CA PHE A 45 -11.96 -11.56 4.51
C PHE A 45 -10.78 -12.50 4.79
N PHE A 46 -9.69 -11.95 5.30
CA PHE A 46 -8.43 -12.65 5.47
C PHE A 46 -7.90 -12.56 6.90
N THR A 47 -7.14 -13.58 7.29
CA THR A 47 -6.39 -13.63 8.54
C THR A 47 -4.93 -13.23 8.29
N PRO A 48 -4.26 -12.59 9.26
CA PRO A 48 -2.86 -12.24 9.13
C PRO A 48 -1.97 -13.47 8.97
N ILE A 49 -0.95 -13.36 8.12
CA ILE A 49 0.05 -14.42 7.97
C ILE A 49 0.86 -14.54 9.27
N PRO A 50 0.91 -15.73 9.90
CA PRO A 50 1.66 -15.93 11.13
C PRO A 50 3.16 -15.78 10.88
N SER A 51 3.86 -15.10 11.80
CA SER A 51 5.31 -14.89 11.71
C SER A 51 5.75 -14.28 10.36
N ILE A 52 4.97 -13.36 9.80
CA ILE A 52 5.25 -12.74 8.49
C ILE A 52 6.68 -12.20 8.36
N LEU A 53 7.22 -11.63 9.45
CA LEU A 53 8.59 -11.09 9.51
C LEU A 53 9.69 -12.15 9.37
N LYS A 54 9.37 -13.43 9.58
CA LYS A 54 10.30 -14.55 9.39
C LYS A 54 10.22 -15.13 7.98
N GLN A 55 9.22 -14.73 7.19
CA GLN A 55 9.04 -15.23 5.82
C GLN A 55 9.58 -14.19 4.84
N HIS A 56 10.31 -14.66 3.84
CA HIS A 56 10.95 -13.80 2.85
C HIS A 56 10.26 -13.87 1.48
N HIS A 57 9.51 -14.94 1.22
CA HIS A 57 8.82 -15.14 -0.05
C HIS A 57 7.35 -15.47 0.17
N PHE A 58 6.50 -14.79 -0.59
CA PHE A 58 5.06 -14.98 -0.63
C PHE A 58 4.65 -15.20 -2.07
N ILE A 59 3.95 -16.30 -2.34
CA ILE A 59 3.41 -16.61 -3.67
C ILE A 59 1.90 -16.65 -3.53
N LEU A 60 1.24 -15.79 -4.30
CA LEU A 60 -0.21 -15.62 -4.37
C LEU A 60 -0.68 -16.10 -5.74
N SER A 61 -1.85 -16.73 -5.80
CA SER A 61 -2.45 -17.22 -7.04
C SER A 61 -3.89 -16.78 -7.15
N SER A 62 -4.28 -16.31 -8.34
CA SER A 62 -5.68 -15.97 -8.64
C SER A 62 -6.61 -17.19 -8.63
N LYS A 63 -6.05 -18.41 -8.76
CA LYS A 63 -6.84 -19.65 -8.73
C LYS A 63 -7.28 -20.04 -7.31
N ASN A 64 -6.47 -19.70 -6.31
CA ASN A 64 -6.66 -20.06 -4.90
C ASN A 64 -6.39 -18.83 -4.03
N ILE A 65 -7.27 -17.82 -4.11
CA ILE A 65 -7.11 -16.54 -3.40
C ILE A 65 -7.12 -16.69 -1.87
N GLU A 66 -7.66 -17.80 -1.39
CA GLU A 66 -7.68 -18.17 0.02
C GLU A 66 -6.34 -18.66 0.53
N LYS A 67 -5.36 -18.94 -0.33
CA LYS A 67 -4.09 -19.56 0.07
C LYS A 67 -2.89 -18.72 -0.32
N VAL A 68 -1.87 -18.79 0.54
CA VAL A 68 -0.56 -18.20 0.29
C VAL A 68 0.50 -19.27 0.51
N GLU A 69 1.40 -19.42 -0.45
CA GLU A 69 2.61 -20.20 -0.25
C GLU A 69 3.71 -19.30 0.33
N ILE A 70 4.29 -19.73 1.44
CA ILE A 70 5.34 -19.01 2.16
C ILE A 70 6.65 -19.80 2.19
N ARG A 71 7.77 -19.07 2.12
CA ARG A 71 9.11 -19.62 2.32
C ARG A 71 9.95 -18.71 3.22
N THR A 72 10.75 -19.33 4.08
CA THR A 72 11.68 -18.63 4.97
C THR A 72 12.95 -18.24 4.21
N PHE A 73 13.46 -19.12 3.36
CA PHE A 73 14.58 -18.84 2.46
C PHE A 73 14.24 -19.34 1.05
N ASN A 74 14.97 -18.87 0.03
CA ASN A 74 14.72 -19.26 -1.35
C ASN A 74 14.74 -20.80 -1.55
N ASP A 75 15.67 -21.48 -0.87
CA ASP A 75 15.89 -22.92 -1.00
C ASP A 75 15.13 -23.73 0.06
N SER A 76 14.35 -23.06 0.92
CA SER A 76 13.57 -23.73 1.96
C SER A 76 12.29 -24.36 1.41
N THR A 77 11.79 -25.38 2.10
CA THR A 77 10.52 -26.02 1.75
C THR A 77 9.36 -25.03 1.86
N SER A 78 8.58 -24.96 0.79
CA SER A 78 7.32 -24.24 0.73
C SER A 78 6.30 -24.76 1.72
N LYS A 79 5.59 -23.84 2.38
CA LYS A 79 4.40 -24.16 3.17
C LYS A 79 3.22 -23.39 2.62
N GLU A 80 2.11 -24.10 2.39
CA GLU A 80 0.85 -23.49 2.03
C GLU A 80 0.08 -23.16 3.32
N ILE A 81 -0.41 -21.92 3.42
CA ILE A 81 -1.29 -21.48 4.50
C ILE A 81 -2.60 -20.98 3.91
N ASN A 82 -3.72 -21.37 4.52
CA ASN A 82 -5.02 -20.80 4.21
C ASN A 82 -5.21 -19.55 5.05
N ILE A 83 -5.45 -18.41 4.41
CA ILE A 83 -5.67 -17.12 5.03
C ILE A 83 -7.14 -16.69 4.99
N ALA A 84 -8.03 -17.39 4.29
CA ALA A 84 -9.44 -17.00 4.23
C ALA A 84 -10.17 -17.19 5.57
N GLN A 85 -11.06 -16.24 5.87
CA GLN A 85 -12.05 -16.40 6.93
C GLN A 85 -13.25 -17.20 6.40
N THR A 86 -13.68 -18.19 7.19
CA THR A 86 -14.53 -19.33 6.80
C THR A 86 -15.87 -18.98 6.13
N ASN A 87 -16.33 -17.72 6.20
CA ASN A 87 -17.65 -17.29 5.69
C ASN A 87 -17.62 -16.00 4.83
N SER A 88 -16.45 -15.45 4.48
CA SER A 88 -16.36 -14.05 4.04
C SER A 88 -16.15 -13.83 2.54
N ILE A 89 -15.58 -14.79 1.81
CA ILE A 89 -15.17 -14.54 0.41
C ILE A 89 -16.37 -14.56 -0.55
N SER A 90 -17.40 -15.35 -0.27
CA SER A 90 -18.59 -15.44 -1.13
C SER A 90 -19.48 -14.20 -1.09
N CYS A 91 -19.19 -13.23 -0.22
CA CYS A 91 -20.01 -12.03 -0.01
C CYS A 91 -19.25 -10.72 -0.25
N ILE A 92 -18.14 -10.74 -0.99
CA ILE A 92 -17.52 -9.50 -1.52
C ILE A 92 -18.52 -8.88 -2.50
N LYS A 93 -19.47 -8.11 -1.97
CA LYS A 93 -20.25 -7.15 -2.73
C LYS A 93 -19.27 -6.07 -3.20
N ASP A 94 -19.52 -5.47 -4.36
CA ASP A 94 -18.73 -4.39 -4.98
C ASP A 94 -18.66 -3.13 -4.10
N THR A 95 -18.02 -3.25 -2.95
CA THR A 95 -17.95 -2.24 -1.89
C THR A 95 -16.49 -1.86 -1.74
N PHE A 96 -16.20 -0.57 -1.85
CA PHE A 96 -14.86 -0.05 -1.68
C PHE A 96 -14.55 0.15 -0.19
N PRO A 97 -13.28 0.06 0.24
CA PRO A 97 -12.89 0.38 1.62
C PRO A 97 -13.24 1.83 2.01
N ASP A 98 -13.36 2.08 3.30
CA ASP A 98 -13.49 3.44 3.85
C ASP A 98 -12.30 4.32 3.42
N GLU A 99 -12.57 5.55 2.97
CA GLU A 99 -11.54 6.53 2.69
C GLU A 99 -10.80 7.01 3.95
N ILE A 100 -9.51 7.29 3.79
CA ILE A 100 -8.68 7.98 4.78
C ILE A 100 -8.58 9.45 4.33
N PRO A 101 -8.90 10.41 5.20
CA PRO A 101 -8.58 11.80 4.93
C PRO A 101 -7.06 11.91 4.76
N ALA A 102 -6.60 12.61 3.72
CA ALA A 102 -5.17 12.85 3.57
C ALA A 102 -4.67 13.52 4.85
N ARG A 103 -3.67 12.91 5.51
CA ARG A 103 -3.14 13.48 6.74
C ARG A 103 -2.48 14.80 6.37
N GLU A 104 -3.11 15.91 6.75
CA GLU A 104 -2.44 17.20 6.69
C GLU A 104 -1.21 17.09 7.59
N ILE A 105 -0.04 17.14 6.96
CA ILE A 105 1.23 17.17 7.67
C ILE A 105 1.25 18.55 8.35
N SER A 106 1.36 18.59 9.68
CA SER A 106 1.41 19.88 10.37
C SER A 106 2.63 20.68 9.90
N LEU A 107 2.55 22.01 9.94
CA LEU A 107 3.68 22.88 9.61
C LEU A 107 4.96 22.46 10.36
N GLU A 108 4.86 22.12 11.64
CA GLU A 108 6.02 21.65 12.44
C GLU A 108 6.68 20.37 11.88
N GLN A 109 5.88 19.46 11.34
CA GLN A 109 6.38 18.24 10.72
C GLN A 109 7.04 18.53 9.37
N GLN A 110 6.49 19.45 8.58
CA GLN A 110 7.06 19.86 7.28
C GLN A 110 8.48 20.42 7.44
N TRP A 111 8.70 21.28 8.44
CA TRP A 111 10.01 21.89 8.70
C TRP A 111 11.08 20.89 9.13
N THR A 112 10.68 19.79 9.77
CA THR A 112 11.61 18.74 10.19
C THR A 112 12.15 17.94 9.00
N TYR A 113 11.33 17.73 7.97
CA TYR A 113 11.74 17.00 6.76
C TYR A 113 12.59 17.84 5.79
N MET A 114 12.55 19.17 5.87
CA MET A 114 13.34 20.07 5.01
C MET A 114 14.77 20.37 5.53
N LYS A 115 15.14 19.91 6.74
CA LYS A 115 16.44 20.22 7.37
C LYS A 115 17.48 19.09 7.30
N LYS A 116 17.33 18.12 6.40
CA LYS A 116 18.33 17.07 6.13
C LYS A 116 18.89 17.22 4.73
#